data_AF-A0A024USS4-F1
#
_entry.id   AF-A0A024USS4-F1
#
_cell.length_a   1.000
_cell.length_b   1.000
_cell.length_c   1.000
_cell.angle_alpha   90.00
_cell.angle_beta   90.00
_cell.angle_gamma   90.00
#
_symmetry.space_group_name_H-M   'P 1'
#
loop_
_entity.id
_entity.type
_entity.pdbx_description
1 polymer ?
#
loop_
_entity_poly.entity_id
_entity_poly.type
_entity_poly.pdbx_seq_one_letter_code
_entity_poly.pdbx_strand_id
1 'polypeptide(L)'
;MSLLDVSRATAYPMSSTSLVDVTDMPSISRKRRRPESKNLEEVSYSTKLRALLAEACLSDMNNVVIEKNLIAIAKELAILHSLGLQTEAKCLKFISIAFARISVLVAKHAGHKELTVSPVSLWESAKWQVAETISNESSTLDEASITECYANAVRDIQLLWKATVLSKEQGAQLWHENKLDEAISLLKASEVYLRRFNLKCQKLNMDRALIESHLTSTTKRPCSHQKKVSFADAPLVVGVADAEVDRSSVVVTKPSKLDALLLRSSRVFPAPSL
;
A
#
# COMPACT_ATOMS: atom_id res chain seq x y z
N MET A 1 -25.49 15.97 12.03
CA MET A 1 -24.21 16.12 11.29
C MET A 1 -24.46 15.74 9.83
N SER A 2 -24.10 16.63 8.91
CA SER A 2 -24.58 16.66 7.53
C SER A 2 -24.01 15.53 6.66
N LEU A 3 -24.89 14.90 5.87
CA LEU A 3 -24.63 13.79 4.92
C LEU A 3 -23.76 14.17 3.70
N LEU A 4 -23.13 15.34 3.69
CA LEU A 4 -22.47 15.91 2.51
C LEU A 4 -20.94 15.81 2.48
N ASP A 5 -20.27 15.43 3.58
CA ASP A 5 -18.79 15.46 3.63
C ASP A 5 -18.09 14.18 3.13
N VAL A 6 -18.82 13.07 2.92
CA VAL A 6 -18.21 11.81 2.43
C VAL A 6 -17.78 11.90 0.96
N SER A 7 -18.39 12.81 0.19
CA SER A 7 -18.05 13.05 -1.22
C SER A 7 -16.75 13.83 -1.42
N ARG A 8 -16.13 14.39 -0.37
CA ARG A 8 -14.84 15.08 -0.49
C ARG A 8 -13.64 14.14 -0.56
N ALA A 9 -13.75 12.92 -0.03
CA ALA A 9 -12.65 11.95 -0.05
C ALA A 9 -12.36 11.39 -1.45
N THR A 10 -13.32 11.47 -2.38
CA THR A 10 -13.18 11.02 -3.78
C THR A 10 -12.77 12.13 -4.75
N ALA A 11 -12.74 13.40 -4.32
CA ALA A 11 -12.63 14.56 -5.19
C ALA A 11 -11.20 15.10 -5.38
N TYR A 12 -10.18 14.53 -4.73
CA TYR A 12 -8.81 15.02 -4.90
C TYR A 12 -8.11 14.35 -6.09
N PRO A 13 -7.71 15.11 -7.13
CA PRO A 13 -6.87 14.60 -8.19
C PRO A 13 -5.47 14.30 -7.61
N MET A 14 -5.22 13.03 -7.33
CA MET A 14 -3.95 12.49 -6.85
C MET A 14 -2.87 12.62 -7.95
N SER A 15 -2.31 13.81 -8.08
CA SER A 15 -1.14 14.06 -8.94
C SER A 15 0.13 13.77 -8.15
N SER A 16 0.78 12.67 -8.50
CA SER A 16 2.14 12.33 -8.07
C SER A 16 3.15 13.23 -8.77
N THR A 17 3.63 14.27 -8.10
CA THR A 17 4.77 15.08 -8.55
C THR A 17 6.06 14.51 -7.97
N SER A 18 6.97 14.10 -8.86
CA SER A 18 8.37 13.81 -8.53
C SER A 18 9.13 15.10 -8.25
N LEU A 19 10.17 14.97 -7.41
CA LEU A 19 11.28 15.90 -7.25
C LEU A 19 11.93 16.19 -8.62
N VAL A 20 11.60 17.32 -9.22
CA VAL A 20 12.37 17.92 -10.33
C VAL A 20 12.32 19.42 -10.13
N ASP A 21 13.44 20.09 -10.37
CA ASP A 21 13.67 21.53 -10.21
C ASP A 21 12.49 22.39 -10.68
N VAL A 22 12.16 23.38 -9.85
CA VAL A 22 11.16 24.40 -10.16
C VAL A 22 11.87 25.54 -10.89
N THR A 23 11.90 25.48 -12.21
CA THR A 23 11.90 26.69 -13.05
C THR A 23 10.96 26.46 -14.23
N ASP A 24 10.04 27.42 -14.38
CA ASP A 24 9.09 27.68 -15.47
C ASP A 24 7.90 26.73 -15.75
N MET A 25 6.72 27.32 -15.52
CA MET A 25 5.42 26.99 -16.12
C MET A 25 5.31 27.71 -17.48
N PRO A 26 4.61 27.17 -18.52
CA PRO A 26 3.16 26.97 -18.40
C PRO A 26 2.51 25.81 -19.20
N SER A 27 1.23 25.62 -18.86
CA SER A 27 0.11 25.09 -19.66
C SER A 27 -0.33 23.63 -19.50
N ILE A 28 -1.65 23.48 -19.55
CA ILE A 28 -2.51 22.38 -19.12
C ILE A 28 -2.55 21.28 -20.18
N SER A 29 -2.32 20.01 -19.81
CA SER A 29 -2.92 18.88 -20.53
C SER A 29 -3.26 17.73 -19.57
N ARG A 30 -4.53 17.29 -19.61
CA ARG A 30 -5.01 16.06 -18.96
C ARG A 30 -4.56 14.85 -19.80
N LYS A 31 -4.17 13.78 -19.09
CA LYS A 31 -3.86 12.40 -19.53
C LYS A 31 -2.40 12.09 -19.89
N ARG A 32 -1.72 11.47 -18.92
CA ARG A 32 -1.21 10.09 -19.08
C ARG A 32 -1.00 9.49 -17.69
N ARG A 33 -1.66 8.36 -17.37
CA ARG A 33 -1.18 7.50 -16.28
C ARG A 33 0.24 7.10 -16.69
N ARG A 34 1.25 7.64 -15.99
CA ARG A 34 2.65 7.30 -16.21
C ARG A 34 2.81 5.78 -15.97
N PRO A 35 3.68 5.10 -16.73
CA PRO A 35 4.00 3.71 -16.47
C PRO A 35 4.49 3.58 -15.03
N GLU A 36 4.02 2.55 -14.33
CA GLU A 36 4.56 2.16 -13.03
C GLU A 36 6.08 2.07 -13.17
N SER A 37 6.82 2.74 -12.28
CA SER A 37 8.27 2.75 -12.36
C SER A 37 8.78 1.33 -12.29
N LYS A 38 9.71 0.97 -13.19
CA LYS A 38 10.35 -0.35 -13.18
C LYS A 38 11.29 -0.55 -11.99
N ASN A 39 11.47 0.49 -11.17
CA ASN A 39 12.35 0.50 -10.00
C ASN A 39 11.55 0.24 -8.72
N LEU A 40 11.82 -0.90 -8.07
CA LEU A 40 11.15 -1.34 -6.86
C LEU A 40 11.29 -0.32 -5.70
N GLU A 41 12.42 0.40 -5.63
CA GLU A 41 12.64 1.45 -4.63
C GLU A 41 11.63 2.60 -4.77
N GLU A 42 11.42 3.09 -6.00
CA GLU A 42 10.48 4.17 -6.28
C GLU A 42 9.03 3.75 -5.98
N VAL A 43 8.70 2.49 -6.31
CA VAL A 43 7.39 1.92 -5.97
C VAL A 43 7.22 1.80 -4.46
N SER A 44 8.26 1.43 -3.71
CA SER A 44 8.23 1.39 -2.24
C SER A 44 7.98 2.79 -1.66
N TYR A 45 8.75 3.81 -2.07
CA TYR A 45 8.53 5.18 -1.63
C TYR A 45 7.13 5.70 -1.98
N SER A 46 6.66 5.45 -3.21
CA SER A 46 5.30 5.83 -3.63
C SER A 46 4.23 5.16 -2.78
N THR A 47 4.40 3.88 -2.46
CA THR A 47 3.48 3.09 -1.65
C THR A 47 3.48 3.59 -0.20
N LYS A 48 4.64 3.87 0.39
CA LYS A 48 4.78 4.46 1.74
C LYS A 48 4.08 5.82 1.83
N LEU A 49 4.31 6.71 0.86
CA LEU A 49 3.65 8.02 0.83
C LEU A 49 2.13 7.87 0.63
N ARG A 50 1.68 6.99 -0.27
CA ARG A 50 0.24 6.73 -0.47
C ARG A 50 -0.42 6.21 0.79
N ALA A 51 0.20 5.24 1.47
CA ALA A 51 -0.30 4.68 2.72
C ALA A 51 -0.41 5.77 3.79
N LEU A 52 0.58 6.66 3.88
CA LEU A 52 0.60 7.77 4.81
C LEU A 52 -0.55 8.77 4.60
N LEU A 53 -0.73 9.24 3.36
CA LEU A 53 -1.78 10.20 3.02
C LEU A 53 -3.17 9.57 3.16
N ALA A 54 -3.32 8.30 2.75
CA ALA A 54 -4.58 7.59 2.91
C ALA A 54 -4.92 7.36 4.39
N GLU A 55 -3.95 7.00 5.23
CA GLU A 55 -4.16 6.86 6.67
C GLU A 55 -4.65 8.17 7.29
N ALA A 56 -4.00 9.29 6.94
CA ALA A 56 -4.42 10.62 7.41
C ALA A 56 -5.88 10.93 7.03
N CYS A 57 -6.29 10.64 5.80
CA CYS A 57 -7.68 10.82 5.36
C CYS A 57 -8.65 9.86 6.07
N LEU A 58 -8.27 8.60 6.26
CA LEU A 58 -9.11 7.57 6.87
C LEU A 58 -9.24 7.72 8.38
N SER A 59 -8.34 8.46 9.02
CA SER A 59 -8.39 8.80 10.45
C SER A 59 -8.93 10.20 10.70
N ASP A 60 -9.60 10.83 9.74
CA ASP A 60 -10.12 12.21 9.83
C ASP A 60 -9.05 13.21 10.30
N MET A 61 -7.85 13.10 9.69
CA MET A 61 -6.67 13.92 10.01
C MET A 61 -6.24 13.90 11.48
N ASN A 62 -6.55 12.82 12.20
CA ASN A 62 -6.08 12.64 13.57
C ASN A 62 -4.54 12.65 13.65
N ASN A 63 -3.98 13.70 14.25
CA ASN A 63 -2.54 13.90 14.39
C ASN A 63 -1.81 12.73 15.07
N VAL A 64 -2.40 12.11 16.08
CA VAL A 64 -1.76 10.99 16.80
C VAL A 64 -1.59 9.79 15.87
N VAL A 65 -2.58 9.53 15.02
CA VAL A 65 -2.52 8.46 14.02
C VAL A 65 -1.49 8.78 12.94
N ILE A 66 -1.47 10.04 12.49
CA ILE A 66 -0.51 10.54 11.50
C ILE A 66 0.93 10.41 12.01
N GLU A 67 1.23 10.89 13.22
CA GLU A 67 2.55 10.84 13.83
C GLU A 67 2.98 9.39 14.07
N LYS A 68 2.10 8.53 14.61
CA LYS A 68 2.38 7.10 14.75
C LYS A 68 2.77 6.47 13.40
N ASN A 69 2.07 6.85 12.32
CA ASN A 69 2.36 6.31 11.00
C ASN A 69 3.67 6.87 10.40
N LEU A 70 3.97 8.15 10.64
CA LEU A 70 5.26 8.76 10.28
C LEU A 70 6.42 8.06 11.00
N ILE A 71 6.30 7.82 12.30
CA ILE A 71 7.30 7.09 13.10
C ILE A 71 7.49 5.68 12.53
N ALA A 72 6.40 4.96 12.25
CA ALA A 72 6.47 3.62 11.67
C ALA A 72 7.22 3.63 10.32
N ILE A 73 6.90 4.58 9.43
CA ILE A 73 7.59 4.71 8.15
C ILE A 73 9.08 5.07 8.31
N ALA A 74 9.41 5.96 9.25
CA ALA A 74 10.80 6.32 9.53
C ALA A 74 11.61 5.11 10.02
N LYS A 75 11.02 4.27 10.88
CA LYS A 75 11.64 3.00 11.31
C LYS A 75 11.85 2.04 10.15
N GLU A 76 10.84 1.87 9.30
CA GLU A 76 10.98 1.04 8.08
C GLU A 76 12.13 1.51 7.18
N LEU A 77 12.26 2.83 7.00
CA LEU A 77 13.37 3.40 6.23
C LEU A 77 14.73 3.23 6.93
N ALA A 78 14.76 3.30 8.27
CA ALA A 78 15.97 3.04 9.04
C ALA A 78 16.42 1.58 8.93
N ILE A 79 15.49 0.62 8.91
CA ILE A 79 15.79 -0.81 8.65
C ILE A 79 16.36 -0.99 7.24
N LEU A 80 15.72 -0.41 6.23
CA LEU A 80 16.25 -0.47 4.85
C LEU A 80 17.62 0.21 4.73
N HIS A 81 17.87 1.28 5.50
CA HIS A 81 19.17 1.93 5.56
C HIS A 81 20.24 1.05 6.23
N SER A 82 19.94 0.42 7.37
CA SER A 82 20.89 -0.45 8.07
C SER A 82 21.25 -1.69 7.24
N LEU A 83 20.34 -2.14 6.38
CA LEU A 83 20.56 -3.20 5.40
C LEU A 83 21.36 -2.75 4.15
N GLY A 84 21.70 -1.46 4.04
CA GLY A 84 22.41 -0.91 2.88
C GLY A 84 21.54 -0.70 1.63
N LEU A 85 20.23 -0.92 1.72
CA LEU A 85 19.28 -0.80 0.60
C LEU A 85 18.93 0.64 0.25
N GLN A 86 19.05 1.55 1.23
CA GLN A 86 18.74 2.96 1.05
C GLN A 86 19.85 3.83 1.65
N THR A 87 20.13 4.95 0.99
CA THR A 87 21.07 5.94 1.50
C THR A 87 20.36 6.88 2.47
N GLU A 88 21.08 7.33 3.49
CA GLU A 88 20.55 8.29 4.48
C GLU A 88 19.96 9.55 3.81
N ALA A 89 20.64 10.10 2.81
CA ALA A 89 20.17 11.27 2.07
C ALA A 89 18.82 11.03 1.38
N LYS A 90 18.58 9.84 0.81
CA LYS A 90 17.28 9.48 0.21
C LYS A 90 16.19 9.34 1.28
N CYS A 91 16.49 8.67 2.40
CA CYS A 91 15.55 8.48 3.50
C CYS A 91 15.12 9.83 4.11
N LEU A 92 16.07 10.70 4.44
CA LEU A 92 15.77 12.03 4.97
C LEU A 92 14.95 12.88 3.99
N LYS A 93 15.34 12.89 2.70
CA LYS A 93 14.60 13.61 1.66
C LYS A 93 13.16 13.13 1.54
N PHE A 94 12.93 11.82 1.61
CA PHE A 94 11.58 11.26 1.62
C PHE A 94 10.78 11.71 2.85
N ILE A 95 11.36 11.66 4.05
CA ILE A 95 10.70 12.10 5.28
C ILE A 95 10.31 13.58 5.17
N SER A 96 11.21 14.45 4.71
CA SER A 96 10.91 15.87 4.50
C SER A 96 9.74 16.09 3.53
N ILE A 97 9.68 15.33 2.43
CA ILE A 97 8.56 15.40 1.48
C ILE A 97 7.26 14.92 2.12
N ALA A 98 7.30 13.81 2.87
CA ALA A 98 6.15 13.28 3.57
C ALA A 98 5.57 14.32 4.54
N PHE A 99 6.43 14.97 5.34
CA PHE A 99 6.05 16.06 6.23
C PHE A 99 5.41 17.22 5.46
N ALA A 100 6.05 17.74 4.42
CA ALA A 100 5.52 18.85 3.63
C ALA A 100 4.13 18.53 3.07
N ARG A 101 3.91 17.30 2.58
CA ARG A 101 2.60 16.87 2.06
C ARG A 101 1.55 16.76 3.15
N ILE A 102 1.90 16.25 4.32
CA ILE A 102 0.98 16.15 5.45
C ILE A 102 0.64 17.53 6.00
N SER A 103 1.61 18.42 6.20
CA SER A 103 1.38 19.78 6.70
C SER A 103 0.37 20.51 5.81
N VAL A 104 0.48 20.37 4.49
CA VAL A 104 -0.50 20.93 3.53
C VAL A 104 -1.89 20.32 3.68
N LEU A 105 -2.01 19.03 4.03
CA LEU A 105 -3.30 18.38 4.26
C LEU A 105 -3.92 18.78 5.59
N VAL A 106 -3.13 18.76 6.68
CA VAL A 106 -3.57 19.10 8.04
C VAL A 106 -4.00 20.57 8.12
N ALA A 107 -3.28 21.49 7.46
CA ALA A 107 -3.62 22.91 7.43
C ALA A 107 -5.00 23.19 6.80
N LYS A 108 -5.55 22.26 6.00
CA LYS A 108 -6.88 22.40 5.39
C LYS A 108 -8.02 21.92 6.30
N HIS A 109 -7.72 21.36 7.46
CA HIS A 109 -8.72 20.80 8.36
C HIS A 109 -9.03 21.75 9.54
N ALA A 110 -10.32 21.85 9.87
CA ALA A 110 -10.80 22.70 10.97
C ALA A 110 -10.42 22.05 12.31
N GLY A 111 -9.57 22.70 13.10
CA GLY A 111 -9.03 22.14 14.35
C GLY A 111 -7.58 21.63 14.25
N HIS A 112 -6.84 22.08 13.23
CA HIS A 112 -5.43 21.73 13.04
C HIS A 112 -4.61 21.89 14.33
N LYS A 113 -3.89 20.84 14.69
CA LYS A 113 -2.74 20.92 15.57
C LYS A 113 -1.51 20.71 14.70
N GLU A 114 -0.42 21.40 14.99
CA GLU A 114 0.83 21.15 14.29
C GLU A 114 1.39 19.77 14.68
N LEU A 115 2.19 19.20 13.78
CA LEU A 115 2.97 18.00 14.11
C LEU A 115 4.02 18.39 15.16
N THR A 116 4.16 17.58 16.20
CA THR A 116 5.04 17.84 17.33
C THR A 116 6.51 17.53 17.03
N VAL A 117 6.76 16.76 15.98
CA VAL A 117 8.09 16.20 15.67
C VAL A 117 8.65 16.84 14.39
N SER A 118 9.95 17.12 14.37
CA SER A 118 10.64 17.56 13.15
C SER A 118 11.09 16.37 12.30
N PRO A 119 11.24 16.53 10.97
CA PRO A 119 11.77 15.48 10.09
C PRO A 119 13.11 14.91 10.55
N VAL A 120 14.02 15.78 11.00
CA VAL A 120 15.38 15.41 11.43
C VAL A 120 15.33 14.65 12.75
N SER A 121 14.61 15.17 13.75
CA SER A 121 14.50 14.51 15.05
C SER A 121 13.81 13.15 14.94
N LEU A 122 12.82 13.02 14.04
CA LEU A 122 12.17 11.75 13.75
C LEU A 122 13.14 10.73 13.16
N TRP A 123 13.96 11.16 12.19
CA TRP A 123 14.94 10.28 11.55
C TRP A 123 16.00 9.79 12.53
N GLU A 124 16.59 10.68 13.32
CA GLU A 124 17.59 10.32 14.33
C GLU A 124 17.01 9.35 15.36
N SER A 125 15.80 9.62 15.85
CA SER A 125 15.12 8.72 16.78
C SER A 125 14.82 7.34 16.18
N ALA A 126 14.44 7.29 14.90
CA ALA A 126 14.16 6.03 14.21
C ALA A 126 15.45 5.21 13.99
N LYS A 127 16.54 5.86 13.57
CA LYS A 127 17.87 5.21 13.44
C LYS A 127 18.32 4.62 14.77
N TRP A 128 18.26 5.41 15.84
CA TRP A 128 18.70 4.98 17.16
C TRP A 128 17.90 3.75 17.66
N GLN A 129 16.57 3.77 17.52
CA GLN A 129 15.72 2.66 17.94
C GLN A 129 15.99 1.38 17.13
N VAL A 130 16.21 1.49 15.82
CA VAL A 130 16.55 0.32 14.98
C VAL A 130 17.94 -0.21 15.30
N ALA A 131 18.92 0.68 15.53
CA ALA A 131 20.27 0.29 15.93
C ALA A 131 20.28 -0.45 17.28
N GLU A 132 19.48 -0.01 18.24
CA GLU A 132 19.31 -0.68 19.55
C GLU A 132 18.75 -2.10 19.39
N THR A 133 17.71 -2.28 18.57
CA THR A 133 17.13 -3.61 18.31
C THR A 133 18.13 -4.55 17.62
N ILE A 134 18.88 -4.07 16.63
CA ILE A 134 19.86 -4.90 15.91
C ILE A 134 21.09 -5.22 16.79
N SER A 135 21.57 -4.26 17.57
CA SER A 135 22.80 -4.42 18.38
C SER A 135 22.63 -5.33 19.60
N ASN A 136 21.40 -5.53 20.09
CA ASN A 136 21.17 -6.29 21.32
C ASN A 136 21.18 -7.82 21.11
N GLU A 137 20.98 -8.32 19.89
CA GLU A 137 20.77 -9.76 19.66
C GLU A 137 21.87 -10.46 18.84
N SER A 138 22.62 -9.75 17.98
CA SER A 138 23.67 -10.36 17.15
C SER A 138 24.46 -9.29 16.39
N SER A 139 25.78 -9.47 16.25
CA SER A 139 26.62 -8.63 15.38
C SER A 139 26.39 -8.88 13.87
N THR A 140 25.43 -9.74 13.52
CA THR A 140 25.02 -10.04 12.15
C THR A 140 23.53 -9.79 11.97
N LEU A 141 23.17 -9.13 10.86
CA LEU A 141 21.79 -8.86 10.44
C LEU A 141 21.11 -10.17 10.04
N ASP A 142 20.60 -10.91 11.03
CA ASP A 142 19.86 -12.15 10.82
C ASP A 142 18.37 -11.88 10.54
N GLU A 143 17.71 -12.84 9.89
CA GLU A 143 16.29 -12.77 9.51
C GLU A 143 15.37 -12.59 10.74
N ALA A 144 15.78 -13.14 11.89
CA ALA A 144 15.10 -12.96 13.17
C ALA A 144 15.08 -11.49 13.62
N SER A 145 16.22 -10.81 13.59
CA SER A 145 16.33 -9.40 14.00
C SER A 145 15.56 -8.47 13.05
N ILE A 146 15.54 -8.77 11.74
CA ILE A 146 14.70 -8.04 10.77
C ILE A 146 13.22 -8.25 11.12
N THR A 147 12.81 -9.49 11.42
CA THR A 147 11.44 -9.81 11.80
C THR A 147 11.01 -9.07 13.07
N GLU A 148 11.88 -8.98 14.07
CA GLU A 148 11.63 -8.23 15.29
C GLU A 148 11.44 -6.73 15.01
N CYS A 149 12.29 -6.13 14.17
CA CYS A 149 12.16 -4.73 13.77
C CYS A 149 10.79 -4.43 13.11
N TYR A 150 10.22 -5.41 12.39
CA TYR A 150 8.89 -5.31 11.78
C TYR A 150 7.73 -5.81 12.66
N ALA A 151 7.99 -6.34 13.87
CA ALA A 151 6.97 -6.95 14.72
C ALA A 151 5.81 -5.99 15.04
N ASN A 152 6.12 -4.71 15.25
CA ASN A 152 5.11 -3.69 15.49
C ASN A 152 4.20 -3.45 14.28
N ALA A 153 4.76 -3.45 13.07
CA ALA A 153 3.99 -3.30 11.83
C ALA A 153 3.08 -4.53 11.60
N VAL A 154 3.59 -5.73 11.85
CA VAL A 154 2.82 -6.98 11.77
C VAL A 154 1.66 -6.98 12.76
N ARG A 155 1.90 -6.58 14.01
CA ARG A 155 0.86 -6.50 15.04
C ARG A 155 -0.23 -5.49 14.67
N ASP A 156 0.14 -4.31 14.19
CA ASP A 156 -0.82 -3.29 13.73
C ASP A 156 -1.70 -3.85 12.58
N ILE A 157 -1.11 -4.60 11.64
CA ILE A 157 -1.86 -5.26 10.56
C ILE A 157 -2.86 -6.28 11.12
N GLN A 158 -2.42 -7.13 12.05
CA GLN A 158 -3.29 -8.13 12.69
C GLN A 158 -4.45 -7.47 13.45
N LEU A 159 -4.20 -6.36 14.16
CA LEU A 159 -5.24 -5.62 14.87
C LEU A 159 -6.28 -5.03 13.90
N LEU A 160 -5.86 -4.47 12.77
CA LEU A 160 -6.77 -3.97 11.74
C LEU A 160 -7.62 -5.09 11.12
N TRP A 161 -7.02 -6.27 10.90
CA TRP A 161 -7.76 -7.43 10.42
C TRP A 161 -8.83 -7.87 11.42
N LYS A 162 -8.46 -8.02 12.70
CA LYS A 162 -9.41 -8.35 13.77
C LYS A 162 -10.54 -7.32 13.85
N ALA A 163 -10.21 -6.03 13.82
CA ALA A 163 -11.21 -4.95 13.83
C ALA A 163 -12.16 -5.02 12.61
N THR A 164 -11.62 -5.35 11.43
CA THR A 164 -12.43 -5.54 10.21
C THR A 164 -13.44 -6.67 10.38
N VAL A 165 -12.99 -7.83 10.85
CA VAL A 165 -13.85 -9.02 11.04
C VAL A 165 -14.92 -8.72 12.07
N LEU A 166 -14.54 -8.20 13.25
CA LEU A 166 -15.48 -7.88 14.33
C LEU A 166 -16.53 -6.85 13.90
N SER A 167 -16.13 -5.75 13.26
CA SER A 167 -17.08 -4.73 12.80
C SER A 167 -18.02 -5.26 11.71
N LYS A 168 -17.55 -6.19 10.86
CA LYS A 168 -18.39 -6.82 9.84
C LYS A 168 -19.41 -7.77 10.47
N GLU A 169 -19.00 -8.60 11.43
CA GLU A 169 -19.87 -9.53 12.14
C GLU A 169 -20.94 -8.80 12.96
N GLN A 170 -20.53 -7.81 13.76
CA GLN A 170 -21.46 -6.97 14.52
C GLN A 170 -22.39 -6.18 13.61
N GLY A 171 -21.87 -5.63 12.50
CA GLY A 171 -22.68 -4.95 11.50
C GLY A 171 -23.73 -5.86 10.87
N ALA A 172 -23.38 -7.12 10.57
CA ALA A 172 -24.32 -8.12 10.06
C ALA A 172 -25.38 -8.50 11.10
N GLN A 173 -25.00 -8.66 12.37
CA GLN A 173 -25.95 -8.93 13.46
C GLN A 173 -26.98 -7.80 13.60
N LEU A 174 -26.53 -6.54 13.69
CA LEU A 174 -27.42 -5.38 13.79
C LEU A 174 -28.32 -5.21 12.56
N TRP A 175 -27.83 -5.61 11.38
CA TRP A 175 -28.63 -5.64 10.16
C TRP A 175 -29.80 -6.63 10.29
N HIS A 176 -29.54 -7.83 10.82
CA HIS A 176 -30.57 -8.84 11.07
C HIS A 176 -31.53 -8.44 12.20
N GLU A 177 -31.09 -7.65 13.17
CA GLU A 177 -31.92 -7.06 14.23
C GLU A 177 -32.73 -5.82 13.75
N ASN A 178 -32.67 -5.48 12.46
CA ASN A 178 -33.35 -4.32 11.86
C ASN A 178 -32.88 -2.95 12.40
N LYS A 179 -31.68 -2.88 13.01
CA LYS A 179 -31.00 -1.65 13.48
C LYS A 179 -30.09 -1.11 12.38
N LEU A 180 -30.69 -0.65 11.29
CA LEU A 180 -29.98 -0.35 10.04
C LEU A 180 -28.93 0.76 10.15
N ASP A 181 -29.21 1.84 10.91
CA ASP A 181 -28.28 2.98 11.02
C ASP A 181 -26.97 2.62 11.74
N GLU A 182 -27.07 1.82 12.81
CA GLU A 182 -25.92 1.31 13.55
C GLU A 182 -25.14 0.28 12.71
N ALA A 183 -25.87 -0.62 12.03
CA ALA A 183 -25.29 -1.60 11.11
C ALA A 183 -24.48 -0.92 10.01
N ILE A 184 -25.04 0.10 9.34
CA ILE A 184 -24.37 0.86 8.28
C ILE A 184 -23.09 1.53 8.81
N SER A 185 -23.12 2.07 10.02
CA SER A 185 -21.97 2.72 10.64
C SER A 185 -20.82 1.74 10.89
N LEU A 186 -21.12 0.55 11.41
CA LEU A 186 -20.13 -0.52 11.61
C LEU A 186 -19.59 -1.09 10.30
N LEU A 187 -20.45 -1.28 9.29
CA LEU A 187 -20.00 -1.76 7.98
C LEU A 187 -19.08 -0.75 7.29
N LYS A 188 -19.38 0.55 7.39
CA LYS A 188 -18.47 1.62 6.91
C LYS A 188 -17.13 1.60 7.66
N ALA A 189 -17.15 1.43 8.98
CA ALA A 189 -15.92 1.29 9.76
C ALA A 189 -15.10 0.07 9.33
N SER A 190 -15.75 -1.07 9.06
CA SER A 190 -15.10 -2.28 8.55
C SER A 190 -14.39 -2.03 7.21
N GLU A 191 -14.99 -1.24 6.31
CA GLU A 191 -14.38 -0.88 5.03
C GLU A 191 -13.15 0.01 5.23
N VAL A 192 -13.21 0.96 6.16
CA VAL A 192 -12.06 1.81 6.54
C VAL A 192 -10.91 0.94 7.07
N TYR A 193 -11.18 0.03 8.00
CA TYR A 193 -10.16 -0.89 8.53
C TYR A 193 -9.56 -1.78 7.44
N LEU A 194 -10.39 -2.31 6.53
CA LEU A 194 -9.93 -3.14 5.42
C LEU A 194 -9.01 -2.37 4.46
N ARG A 195 -9.34 -1.11 4.15
CA ARG A 195 -8.48 -0.25 3.31
C ARG A 195 -7.12 -0.01 3.98
N ARG A 196 -7.11 0.31 5.28
CA ARG A 196 -5.88 0.50 6.07
C ARG A 196 -5.04 -0.78 6.13
N PHE A 197 -5.70 -1.92 6.36
CA PHE A 197 -5.09 -3.25 6.34
C PHE A 197 -4.35 -3.50 5.01
N ASN A 198 -5.04 -3.34 3.88
CA ASN A 198 -4.46 -3.57 2.56
C ASN A 198 -3.26 -2.67 2.28
N LEU A 199 -3.33 -1.38 2.64
CA LEU A 199 -2.23 -0.45 2.45
C LEU A 199 -1.00 -0.83 3.29
N LYS A 200 -1.20 -1.22 4.55
CA LYS A 200 -0.09 -1.66 5.42
C LYS A 200 0.52 -2.99 4.94
N CYS A 201 -0.30 -3.94 4.49
CA CYS A 201 0.20 -5.18 3.89
C CYS A 201 1.01 -4.92 2.62
N GLN A 202 0.51 -4.10 1.70
CA GLN A 202 1.25 -3.73 0.48
C GLN A 202 2.58 -3.08 0.82
N LYS A 203 2.58 -2.13 1.76
CA LYS A 203 3.79 -1.45 2.21
C LYS A 203 4.82 -2.42 2.79
N LEU A 204 4.40 -3.33 3.66
CA LEU A 204 5.29 -4.32 4.29
C LEU A 204 5.81 -5.34 3.28
N ASN A 205 4.96 -5.79 2.35
CA ASN A 205 5.36 -6.72 1.30
C ASN A 205 6.39 -6.11 0.34
N MET A 206 6.29 -4.81 0.05
CA MET A 206 7.29 -4.09 -0.75
C MET A 206 8.65 -4.06 -0.06
N ASP A 207 8.69 -3.84 1.25
CA ASP A 207 9.93 -3.87 2.01
C ASP A 207 10.53 -5.27 2.03
N ARG A 208 9.72 -6.31 2.31
CA ARG A 208 10.17 -7.70 2.24
C ARG A 208 10.73 -8.06 0.87
N ALA A 209 10.05 -7.67 -0.20
CA ALA A 209 10.54 -7.89 -1.57
C ALA A 209 11.88 -7.17 -1.84
N LEU A 210 12.06 -5.95 -1.33
CA LEU A 210 13.35 -5.24 -1.43
C LEU A 210 14.47 -6.00 -0.70
N ILE A 211 14.19 -6.45 0.52
CA ILE A 211 15.13 -7.21 1.35
C ILE A 211 15.49 -8.55 0.68
N GLU A 212 14.48 -9.33 0.29
CA GLU A 212 14.65 -10.61 -0.40
C GLU A 212 15.44 -10.47 -1.70
N SER A 213 15.15 -9.43 -2.50
CA SER A 213 15.86 -9.17 -3.77
C SER A 213 17.35 -8.86 -3.59
N HIS A 214 17.75 -8.42 -2.41
CA HIS A 214 19.14 -8.11 -2.07
C HIS A 214 19.86 -9.30 -1.43
N LEU A 215 19.16 -10.09 -0.62
CA LEU A 215 19.67 -11.32 -0.02
C LEU A 215 19.86 -12.43 -1.07
N THR A 216 18.95 -12.51 -2.04
CA THR A 216 19.12 -13.40 -3.20
C THR A 216 20.10 -12.78 -4.18
N SER A 217 21.39 -13.11 -4.06
CA SER A 217 22.37 -12.73 -5.08
C SER A 217 21.85 -13.15 -6.46
N THR A 218 21.75 -12.19 -7.39
CA THR A 218 21.27 -12.42 -8.75
C THR A 218 22.33 -13.23 -9.52
N THR A 219 22.46 -14.53 -9.22
CA THR A 219 23.25 -15.49 -10.02
C THR A 219 22.45 -16.03 -11.19
N LYS A 220 21.17 -15.65 -11.31
CA LYS A 220 20.36 -15.95 -12.48
C LYS A 220 19.69 -14.68 -12.95
N ARG A 221 20.42 -13.85 -13.70
CA ARG A 221 19.73 -13.07 -14.74
C ARG A 221 18.88 -14.11 -15.48
N PRO A 222 17.55 -13.98 -15.58
CA PRO A 222 16.87 -14.68 -16.65
C PRO A 222 17.58 -14.18 -17.89
N CYS A 223 18.33 -15.08 -18.52
CA CYS A 223 18.97 -14.83 -19.78
C CYS A 223 17.91 -14.11 -20.61
N SER A 224 18.21 -12.87 -21.01
CA SER A 224 17.41 -12.15 -21.98
C SER A 224 17.55 -12.92 -23.28
N HIS A 225 16.92 -14.10 -23.33
CA HIS A 225 16.49 -14.67 -24.57
C HIS A 225 15.46 -13.66 -25.05
N GLN A 226 15.93 -12.76 -25.90
CA GLN A 226 15.18 -12.44 -27.10
C GLN A 226 14.65 -13.78 -27.63
N LYS A 227 13.46 -14.18 -27.18
CA LYS A 227 12.69 -15.25 -27.79
C LYS A 227 12.37 -14.71 -29.17
N LYS A 228 13.29 -14.94 -30.11
CA LYS A 228 12.96 -15.00 -31.52
C LYS A 228 11.91 -16.08 -31.61
N VAL A 229 10.67 -15.67 -31.77
CA VAL A 229 9.57 -16.55 -32.12
C VAL A 229 9.94 -17.10 -33.50
N SER A 230 10.42 -18.34 -33.56
CA SER A 230 10.49 -19.08 -34.82
C SER A 230 9.17 -19.82 -34.99
N PHE A 231 8.49 -19.56 -36.10
CA PHE A 231 7.40 -20.43 -36.53
C PHE A 231 8.00 -21.78 -36.94
N ALA A 232 7.28 -22.87 -36.65
CA ALA A 232 7.65 -24.16 -37.20
C ALA A 232 7.48 -24.11 -38.74
N ASP A 233 8.43 -24.66 -39.49
CA ASP A 233 8.40 -24.66 -40.97
C ASP A 233 7.17 -25.37 -41.55
N ALA A 234 6.49 -26.22 -40.77
CA ALA A 234 5.23 -26.86 -41.14
C ALA A 234 4.23 -26.82 -39.98
N PRO A 235 2.92 -26.63 -40.25
CA PRO A 235 1.89 -26.64 -39.23
C PRO A 235 1.75 -28.04 -38.63
N LEU A 236 2.04 -28.16 -37.32
CA LEU A 236 1.72 -29.36 -36.56
C LEU A 236 0.26 -29.30 -36.10
N VAL A 237 -0.61 -30.11 -36.70
CA VAL A 237 -2.02 -30.22 -36.28
C VAL A 237 -2.07 -31.12 -35.04
N VAL A 238 -2.20 -30.53 -33.85
CA VAL A 238 -2.23 -31.24 -32.55
C VAL A 238 -3.61 -31.85 -32.23
N GLY A 239 -4.45 -32.05 -33.25
CA GLY A 239 -5.75 -32.71 -33.11
C GLY A 239 -6.79 -32.16 -34.07
N VAL A 240 -7.76 -33.02 -34.41
CA VAL A 240 -8.96 -32.62 -35.14
C VAL A 240 -10.02 -32.25 -34.12
N ALA A 241 -10.58 -31.06 -34.28
CA ALA A 241 -11.64 -30.54 -33.43
C ALA A 241 -12.93 -31.36 -33.60
N ASP A 242 -13.55 -31.74 -32.49
CA ASP A 242 -14.84 -32.42 -32.47
C ASP A 242 -15.96 -31.50 -32.98
N ALA A 243 -16.80 -32.03 -33.88
CA ALA A 243 -17.82 -31.26 -34.62
C ALA A 243 -19.05 -30.91 -33.76
N GLU A 244 -19.23 -31.60 -32.64
CA GLU A 244 -20.37 -31.47 -31.72
C GLU A 244 -20.19 -30.32 -30.70
N VAL A 245 -19.02 -29.67 -30.66
CA VAL A 245 -18.75 -28.58 -29.71
C VAL A 245 -19.10 -27.23 -30.33
N ASP A 246 -20.15 -26.58 -29.83
CA ASP A 246 -20.52 -25.21 -30.21
C ASP A 246 -19.36 -24.24 -29.91
N ARG A 247 -18.94 -23.51 -30.94
CA ARG A 247 -17.87 -22.50 -30.92
C ARG A 247 -18.36 -21.11 -31.25
N SER A 248 -19.66 -20.86 -31.06
CA SER A 248 -20.18 -19.50 -31.07
C SER A 248 -19.29 -18.61 -30.20
N SER A 249 -18.82 -17.49 -30.77
CA SER A 249 -17.98 -16.53 -30.04
C SER A 249 -18.75 -16.13 -28.79
N VAL A 250 -18.20 -16.44 -27.61
CA VAL A 250 -18.76 -15.97 -26.34
C VAL A 250 -18.66 -14.45 -26.36
N VAL A 251 -19.75 -13.80 -26.76
CA VAL A 251 -19.89 -12.35 -26.66
C VAL A 251 -19.82 -12.05 -25.18
N VAL A 252 -18.68 -11.54 -24.73
CA VAL A 252 -18.46 -11.14 -23.34
C VAL A 252 -19.35 -9.91 -23.08
N THR A 253 -20.60 -10.16 -22.70
CA THR A 253 -21.44 -9.12 -22.12
C THR A 253 -20.77 -8.69 -20.82
N LYS A 254 -20.42 -7.41 -20.73
CA LYS A 254 -19.88 -6.83 -19.49
C LYS A 254 -20.84 -7.21 -18.35
N PRO A 255 -20.35 -7.78 -17.24
CA PRO A 255 -21.20 -8.11 -16.11
C PRO A 255 -21.94 -6.84 -15.67
N SER A 256 -23.22 -6.98 -15.29
CA SER A 256 -23.97 -5.86 -14.74
C SER A 256 -23.26 -5.34 -13.48
N LYS A 257 -23.54 -4.10 -13.06
CA LYS A 257 -22.96 -3.56 -11.82
C LYS A 257 -23.23 -4.47 -10.62
N LEU A 258 -24.36 -5.18 -10.63
CA LEU A 258 -24.77 -6.10 -9.57
C LEU A 258 -23.98 -7.41 -9.64
N ASP A 259 -23.78 -7.98 -10.83
CA ASP A 259 -22.94 -9.18 -11.03
C ASP A 259 -21.48 -8.92 -10.67
N ALA A 260 -20.96 -7.75 -11.04
CA ALA A 260 -19.61 -7.34 -10.66
C ALA A 260 -19.46 -7.14 -9.14
N LEU A 261 -20.54 -6.73 -8.46
CA LEU A 261 -20.56 -6.59 -7.00
C LEU A 261 -20.60 -7.96 -6.31
N LEU A 262 -21.44 -8.87 -6.81
CA LEU A 262 -21.55 -10.25 -6.32
C LEU A 262 -20.27 -11.05 -6.57
N LEU A 263 -19.65 -10.92 -7.73
CA LEU A 263 -18.34 -11.55 -8.03
C LEU A 263 -17.21 -11.00 -7.15
N ARG A 264 -17.35 -9.77 -6.63
CA ARG A 264 -16.39 -9.20 -5.67
C ARG A 264 -16.65 -9.69 -4.24
N SER A 265 -17.90 -9.92 -3.86
CA SER A 265 -18.26 -10.41 -2.54
C SER A 265 -18.16 -11.92 -2.39
N SER A 266 -18.29 -12.68 -3.48
CA SER A 266 -18.23 -14.15 -3.48
C SER A 266 -16.81 -14.72 -3.53
N ARG A 267 -15.79 -13.88 -3.77
CA ARG A 267 -14.39 -14.31 -3.75
C ARG A 267 -13.97 -14.60 -2.32
N VAL A 268 -13.98 -15.88 -1.96
CA VAL A 268 -13.18 -16.41 -0.86
C VAL A 268 -11.72 -16.19 -1.25
N PHE A 269 -11.10 -15.16 -0.68
CA PHE A 269 -9.67 -14.96 -0.81
C PHE A 269 -8.96 -16.15 -0.14
N PRO A 270 -7.90 -16.72 -0.73
CA PRO A 270 -7.08 -17.68 -0.01
C PRO A 270 -6.58 -17.01 1.26
N ALA A 271 -7.05 -17.52 2.41
CA ALA A 271 -6.54 -17.11 3.71
C ALA A 271 -5.05 -17.47 3.75
N PRO A 272 -4.15 -16.58 4.21
CA PRO A 272 -2.79 -16.99 4.49
C PRO A 272 -2.84 -18.11 5.52
N SER A 273 -2.22 -19.25 5.19
CA SER A 273 -1.99 -20.33 6.16
C SER A 273 -1.14 -19.77 7.30
N LEU A 274 -1.61 -19.99 8.52
CA LEU A 274 -0.88 -19.71 9.77
C LEU A 274 0.44 -20.47 9.80
#